data_AF-A0A544QQH4-F1
#
_entry.id   AF-A0A544QQH4-F1
#
_cell.length_a   1.000
_cell.length_b   1.000
_cell.length_c   1.000
_cell.angle_alpha   90.00
_cell.angle_beta   90.00
_cell.angle_gamma   90.00
#
_symmetry.space_group_name_H-M   'P 1'
#
loop_
_entity.id
_entity.type
_entity.pdbx_description
1 polymer ?
#
loop_
_entity_poly.entity_id
_entity_poly.type
_entity_poly.pdbx_seq_one_letter_code
_entity_poly.pdbx_strand_id
1 'polypeptide(L)'
;MGLQRVGLLCGTLGLAVVLLTAVLFGPAAGGTDVACPDHEPRYALEGVDIDSLTVSYTDGCNTFALQPLITGGVGLTALGVAIGLVGVGRATVNTP
;
A
#
# COMPACT_ATOMS: atom_id res chain seq x y z
N MET A 1 12.09 -4.31 22.50
CA MET A 1 12.22 -5.10 21.26
C MET A 1 13.19 -4.38 20.33
N GLY A 2 14.08 -5.09 19.61
CA GLY A 2 15.02 -4.44 18.68
C GLY A 2 14.34 -3.89 17.43
N LEU A 3 14.90 -2.81 16.84
CA LEU A 3 14.38 -2.16 15.63
C LEU A 3 14.16 -3.14 14.47
N GLN A 4 15.04 -4.13 14.32
CA GLN A 4 14.92 -5.21 13.32
C GLN A 4 13.61 -5.99 13.49
N ARG A 5 13.27 -6.38 14.72
CA ARG A 5 12.06 -7.16 15.01
C ARG A 5 10.80 -6.30 14.85
N VAL A 6 10.84 -5.05 15.29
CA VAL A 6 9.73 -4.11 15.09
C VAL A 6 9.47 -3.92 13.61
N GLY A 7 10.53 -3.68 12.82
CA GLY A 7 10.42 -3.55 11.37
C GLY A 7 9.85 -4.78 10.69
N LEU A 8 10.33 -5.98 11.06
CA LEU A 8 9.80 -7.25 10.53
C LEU A 8 8.31 -7.43 10.86
N LEU A 9 7.92 -7.18 12.11
CA LEU A 9 6.53 -7.33 12.55
C LEU A 9 5.60 -6.34 11.82
N CYS A 10 5.98 -5.06 11.76
CA CYS A 10 5.20 -4.06 11.02
C CYS A 10 5.13 -4.41 9.52
N GLY A 11 6.27 -4.80 8.93
CA GLY A 11 6.36 -5.16 7.52
C GLY A 11 5.44 -6.33 7.15
N THR A 12 5.53 -7.42 7.91
CA THR A 12 4.72 -8.62 7.70
C THR A 12 3.25 -8.40 8.00
N LEU A 13 2.91 -7.62 9.04
CA LEU A 13 1.53 -7.26 9.36
C LEU A 13 0.92 -6.42 8.22
N GLY A 14 1.63 -5.41 7.74
CA GLY A 14 1.19 -4.57 6.63
C GLY A 14 0.92 -5.39 5.37
N LEU A 15 1.85 -6.28 5.02
CA LEU A 15 1.70 -7.17 3.86
C LEU A 15 0.50 -8.12 4.03
N ALA A 16 0.33 -8.71 5.21
CA ALA A 16 -0.79 -9.59 5.50
C ALA A 16 -2.13 -8.86 5.36
N VAL A 17 -2.23 -7.62 5.87
CA VAL A 17 -3.43 -6.79 5.71
C VAL A 17 -3.71 -6.53 4.23
N VAL A 18 -2.71 -6.14 3.44
CA VAL A 18 -2.90 -5.90 1.99
C VAL A 18 -3.43 -7.14 1.29
N LEU A 19 -2.77 -8.28 1.49
CA LEU A 19 -3.13 -9.53 0.81
C LEU A 19 -4.52 -10.01 1.21
N LEU A 20 -4.83 -10.01 2.51
CA LEU A 20 -6.14 -10.42 2.99
C LEU A 20 -7.23 -9.49 2.48
N THR A 21 -6.99 -8.18 2.46
CA THR A 21 -8.00 -7.22 2.01
C THR A 21 -8.27 -7.37 0.51
N ALA A 22 -7.20 -7.46 -0.30
CA ALA A 22 -7.32 -7.67 -1.74
C ALA A 22 -8.01 -9.00 -2.11
N VAL A 23 -7.75 -10.07 -1.36
CA VAL A 23 -8.36 -11.39 -1.61
C VAL A 23 -9.82 -11.44 -1.17
N LEU A 24 -10.16 -10.89 -0.01
CA LEU A 24 -11.50 -11.00 0.56
C LEU A 24 -12.48 -9.99 -0.03
N PHE A 25 -12.01 -8.79 -0.38
CA PHE A 25 -12.87 -7.67 -0.75
C PHE A 25 -12.55 -7.08 -2.14
N GLY A 26 -11.52 -7.57 -2.83
CA GLY A 26 -11.00 -6.97 -4.05
C GLY A 26 -10.16 -5.71 -3.77
N PRO A 27 -9.42 -5.15 -4.74
CA PRO A 27 -8.52 -4.02 -4.49
C PRO A 27 -9.21 -2.65 -4.47
N ALA A 28 -10.34 -2.53 -5.17
CA ALA A 28 -11.09 -1.28 -5.30
C ALA A 28 -12.22 -1.23 -4.26
N ALA A 29 -12.33 -0.10 -3.55
CA ALA A 29 -13.46 0.22 -2.70
C ALA A 29 -14.68 0.67 -3.51
N GLY A 30 -14.44 1.19 -4.71
CA GLY A 30 -15.46 1.60 -5.65
C GLY A 30 -14.84 2.19 -6.92
N GLY A 31 -15.67 2.36 -7.94
CA GLY A 31 -15.29 3.05 -9.16
C GLY A 31 -16.51 3.53 -9.92
N THR A 32 -16.28 4.38 -10.91
CA THR A 32 -17.30 4.71 -11.90
C THR A 32 -17.43 3.57 -12.91
N ASP A 33 -18.63 3.31 -13.39
CA ASP A 33 -18.91 2.31 -14.42
C ASP A 33 -19.44 3.00 -15.69
N VAL A 34 -18.55 3.68 -16.39
CA VAL A 34 -18.81 4.28 -17.70
C VAL A 34 -18.34 3.33 -18.79
N ALA A 35 -19.22 3.06 -19.76
CA ALA A 35 -18.87 2.29 -20.94
C ALA A 35 -18.13 3.19 -21.94
N CYS A 36 -16.82 2.97 -22.10
CA CYS A 36 -16.01 3.62 -23.12
C CYS A 36 -15.58 2.60 -24.20
N PRO A 37 -16.35 2.43 -25.30
CA PRO A 37 -15.92 1.61 -26.42
C PRO A 37 -14.64 2.18 -27.07
N ASP A 38 -13.75 1.30 -27.52
CA ASP A 38 -12.48 1.63 -28.18
C ASP A 38 -11.54 2.54 -27.37
N HIS A 39 -11.64 2.48 -26.04
CA HIS A 39 -10.76 3.21 -25.14
C HIS A 39 -9.44 2.47 -24.89
N GLU A 40 -8.32 3.18 -25.06
CA GLU A 40 -7.00 2.66 -24.74
C GLU A 40 -6.63 3.05 -23.29
N PRO A 41 -6.44 2.08 -22.38
CA PRO A 41 -6.30 2.37 -20.96
C PRO A 41 -5.04 3.18 -20.68
N ARG A 42 -5.20 4.29 -19.97
CA ARG A 42 -4.12 5.14 -19.50
C ARG A 42 -4.23 5.31 -17.99
N TYR A 43 -3.39 4.58 -17.27
CA TYR A 43 -3.40 4.63 -15.82
C TYR A 43 -2.71 5.88 -15.30
N ALA A 44 -3.42 6.67 -14.50
CA ALA A 44 -2.88 7.86 -13.84
C ALA A 44 -3.38 7.95 -12.41
N LEU A 45 -2.50 8.41 -11.51
CA LEU A 45 -2.86 8.73 -10.14
C LEU A 45 -3.63 10.05 -10.14
N GLU A 46 -4.84 10.05 -9.59
CA GLU A 46 -5.66 11.26 -9.52
C GLU A 46 -5.50 11.97 -8.18
N GLY A 47 -5.39 11.20 -7.10
CA GLY A 47 -5.35 11.77 -5.76
C GLY A 47 -4.89 10.79 -4.69
N VAL A 48 -4.36 11.36 -3.62
CA VAL A 48 -4.08 10.66 -2.37
C VAL A 48 -4.69 11.50 -1.26
N ASP A 49 -5.68 10.94 -0.58
CA ASP A 49 -6.27 11.51 0.62
C ASP A 49 -5.70 10.76 1.83
N ILE A 50 -4.90 11.47 2.62
CA ILE A 50 -4.20 10.91 3.78
C ILE A 50 -5.14 10.74 4.97
N ASP A 51 -6.17 11.58 5.09
CA ASP A 51 -7.11 11.54 6.22
C ASP A 51 -8.00 10.29 6.13
N SER A 52 -8.40 9.92 4.90
CA SER A 52 -9.16 8.70 4.65
C SER A 52 -8.31 7.50 4.21
N LEU A 53 -6.99 7.67 4.04
CA LEU A 53 -6.08 6.72 3.42
C LEU A 53 -6.57 6.20 2.05
N THR A 54 -7.29 7.04 1.31
CA THR A 54 -7.83 6.66 0.01
C THR A 54 -6.89 7.10 -1.09
N VAL A 55 -6.61 6.20 -2.03
CA VAL A 55 -5.85 6.51 -3.24
C VAL A 55 -6.77 6.34 -4.42
N SER A 56 -6.91 7.38 -5.23
CA SER A 56 -7.70 7.32 -6.47
C SER A 56 -6.80 7.25 -7.70
N TYR A 57 -7.20 6.40 -8.65
CA TYR A 57 -6.57 6.29 -9.95
C TYR A 57 -7.62 6.23 -11.04
N THR A 58 -7.26 6.66 -12.24
CA THR A 58 -8.08 6.52 -13.43
C THR A 58 -7.42 5.57 -14.41
N ASP A 59 -8.21 4.87 -15.22
CA ASP A 59 -7.76 4.18 -16.43
C ASP A 59 -7.94 5.02 -17.70
N GLY A 60 -8.28 6.31 -17.55
CA GLY A 60 -8.58 7.25 -18.62
C GLY A 60 -10.06 7.31 -19.03
N CYS A 61 -10.89 6.39 -18.54
CA CYS A 61 -12.35 6.38 -18.75
C CYS A 61 -13.09 6.41 -17.41
N ASN A 62 -12.67 5.54 -16.48
CA ASN A 62 -13.25 5.39 -15.17
C ASN A 62 -12.28 5.85 -14.09
N THR A 63 -12.84 6.28 -12.96
CA THR A 63 -12.08 6.59 -11.75
C THR A 63 -12.36 5.53 -10.69
N PHE A 64 -11.32 5.13 -9.98
CA PHE A 64 -11.35 4.06 -9.01
C PHE A 64 -10.70 4.53 -7.71
N ALA A 65 -11.27 4.13 -6.58
CA ALA A 65 -10.70 4.33 -5.27
C ALA A 65 -10.20 2.99 -4.72
N LEU A 66 -8.94 2.96 -4.27
CA LEU A 66 -8.37 1.81 -3.56
C LEU A 66 -8.95 1.71 -2.15
N GLN A 67 -8.99 0.49 -1.62
CA GLN A 67 -9.40 0.28 -0.23
C GLN A 67 -8.43 0.92 0.77
N PRO A 68 -8.93 1.63 1.80
CA PRO A 68 -8.07 2.28 2.80
C PRO A 68 -7.12 1.32 3.52
N LEU A 69 -7.56 0.07 3.76
CA LEU A 69 -6.73 -0.96 4.37
C LEU A 69 -5.56 -1.38 3.49
N ILE A 70 -5.71 -1.33 2.16
CA ILE A 70 -4.61 -1.58 1.23
C ILE A 70 -3.60 -0.44 1.31
N THR A 71 -4.04 0.82 1.22
CA THR A 71 -3.15 1.99 1.35
C THR A 71 -2.40 1.99 2.69
N GLY A 72 -3.13 1.79 3.79
CA GLY A 72 -2.55 1.72 5.13
C GLY A 72 -1.60 0.54 5.30
N GLY A 73 -1.96 -0.63 4.76
CA GLY A 73 -1.11 -1.82 4.78
C GLY A 73 0.18 -1.64 3.97
N VAL A 74 0.11 -1.00 2.80
CA VAL A 74 1.30 -0.63 2.01
C VAL A 74 2.19 0.35 2.79
N GLY A 75 1.60 1.38 3.39
CA GLY A 75 2.33 2.34 4.22
C GLY A 75 3.02 1.67 5.40
N LEU A 76 2.32 0.79 6.12
CA LEU A 76 2.88 0.01 7.23
C LEU A 76 3.99 -0.94 6.76
N THR A 77 3.84 -1.53 5.58
CA THR A 77 4.87 -2.39 4.97
C THR A 77 6.14 -1.60 4.71
N ALA A 78 6.01 -0.44 4.04
CA ALA A 78 7.14 0.43 3.71
C ALA A 78 7.87 0.92 4.97
N LEU A 79 7.12 1.38 5.99
CA LEU A 79 7.67 1.81 7.26
C LEU A 79 8.36 0.65 8.00
N GLY A 80 7.74 -0.53 8.02
CA GLY A 80 8.33 -1.73 8.63
C GLY A 80 9.66 -2.10 7.98
N VAL A 81 9.72 -2.11 6.65
CA VAL A 81 10.97 -2.38 5.91
C VAL A 81 12.04 -1.32 6.23
N ALA A 82 11.69 -0.04 6.20
CA ALA A 82 12.64 1.03 6.50
C ALA A 82 13.21 0.93 7.93
N ILE A 83 12.35 0.74 8.92
CA ILE A 83 12.75 0.58 10.34
C ILE A 83 13.60 -0.69 10.52
N GLY A 84 13.22 -1.78 9.85
CA GLY A 84 13.95 -3.05 9.87
C GLY A 84 15.37 -2.90 9.33
N LEU A 85 15.52 -2.26 8.16
CA LEU A 85 16.81 -1.98 7.53
C LEU A 85 17.70 -1.08 8.39
N VAL A 86 17.14 -0.04 9.03
CA VAL A 86 17.88 0.79 10.00
C VAL A 86 18.38 -0.06 11.18
N GLY A 87 17.55 -0.98 11.66
CA GLY A 87 17.94 -1.92 12.70
C GLY A 87 19.09 -2.85 12.26
N VAL A 88 19.08 -3.34 11.02
CA VAL A 88 20.16 -4.16 10.45
C VAL A 88 21.44 -3.35 10.34
N GLY A 89 21.38 -2.15 9.75
CA GLY A 89 22.53 -1.27 9.57
C GLY A 89 23.23 -0.92 10.88
N ARG A 90 22.46 -0.64 11.95
CA ARG A 90 23.05 -0.39 13.27
C ARG A 90 23.74 -1.61 13.87
N ALA A 91 23.18 -2.80 13.67
CA ALA A 91 23.81 -4.02 14.17
C ALA A 91 25.11 -4.33 13.44
N THR A 92 25.17 -4.12 12.12
CA THR A 92 26.39 -4.34 11.32
C THR A 92 27.49 -3.31 11.57
N VAL A 93 27.17 -2.08 11.96
CA VAL A 93 28.18 -1.06 12.30
C VAL A 93 28.74 -1.29 13.72
N ASN A 94 27.94 -1.87 14.61
CA ASN A 94 28.31 -2.09 16.01
C ASN A 94 28.86 -3.51 16.29
N THR A 95 29.09 -4.32 15.25
CA THR A 95 29.82 -5.60 15.40
C THR A 95 31.31 -5.31 15.56
N PRO A 96 31.96 -5.78 16.64
CA PRO A 96 33.38 -5.55 16.92
C PRO A 96 34.30 -6.25 15.93
#